data_AF-A0A6G2BDB8-F1
#
_entry.id   AF-A0A6G2BDB8-F1
#
_cell.length_a   1.000
_cell.length_b   1.000
_cell.length_c   1.000
_cell.angle_alpha   90.00
_cell.angle_beta   90.00
_cell.angle_gamma   90.00
#
_symmetry.space_group_name_H-M   'P 1'
#
loop_
_entity.id
_entity.type
_entity.pdbx_description
1 polymer ?
#
loop_
_entity_poly.entity_id
_entity_poly.type
_entity_poly.pdbx_seq_one_letter_code
_entity_poly.pdbx_strand_id
1 'polypeptide(L)'
;MLYVVVDEVHDAVKFGITSGDPRPRLAVHARDGYDTVARLVTDLPDAREMERRILAALRDAGEQPIRGREYYPARVLPMVLDLVDNSPRETPTPGVGFAS
;
A
#
# COMPACT_ATOMS: atom_id res chain seq x y z
N MET A 1 -2.80 -6.06 -5.84
CA MET A 1 -2.48 -4.61 -5.76
C MET A 1 -2.32 -4.20 -4.31
N LEU A 2 -1.47 -3.21 -4.04
CA LEU A 2 -1.31 -2.57 -2.73
C LEU A 2 -1.67 -1.09 -2.86
N TYR A 3 -2.36 -0.53 -1.88
CA TYR A 3 -2.60 0.91 -1.77
C TYR A 3 -2.13 1.43 -0.42
N VAL A 4 -1.75 2.71 -0.40
CA VAL A 4 -1.46 3.51 0.79
C VAL A 4 -2.30 4.78 0.67
N VAL A 5 -3.14 5.02 1.67
CA VAL A 5 -4.03 6.17 1.76
C VAL A 5 -3.79 6.90 3.07
N VAL A 6 -3.99 8.21 3.05
CA VAL A 6 -3.73 9.11 4.17
C VAL A 6 -5.04 9.82 4.51
N ASP A 7 -5.26 9.97 5.81
CA ASP A 7 -6.22 10.88 6.41
C ASP A 7 -5.41 12.03 7.01
N GLU A 8 -5.35 13.14 6.28
CA GLU A 8 -4.56 14.32 6.67
C GLU A 8 -5.16 15.03 7.89
N VAL A 9 -6.47 14.88 8.12
CA VAL A 9 -7.18 15.53 9.24
C VAL A 9 -6.83 14.87 10.56
N HIS A 10 -6.75 13.54 10.58
CA HIS A 10 -6.44 12.76 11.79
C HIS A 10 -4.98 12.32 11.88
N ASP A 11 -4.11 12.82 11.01
CA ASP A 11 -2.68 12.46 10.94
C ASP A 11 -2.47 10.95 10.93
N ALA A 12 -3.22 10.26 10.07
CA ALA A 12 -3.27 8.79 10.02
C ALA A 12 -2.97 8.27 8.61
N VAL A 13 -2.29 7.12 8.56
CA VAL A 13 -2.05 6.37 7.33
C VAL A 13 -2.70 4.99 7.42
N LYS A 14 -3.28 4.56 6.30
CA LYS A 14 -3.76 3.20 6.10
C LYS A 14 -3.09 2.59 4.87
N PHE A 15 -2.59 1.37 5.00
CA PHE A 15 -2.23 0.54 3.86
C PHE A 15 -3.14 -0.69 3.77
N GLY A 16 -3.15 -1.34 2.61
CA GLY A 16 -3.83 -2.60 2.45
C GLY A 16 -3.73 -3.14 1.03
N ILE A 17 -4.13 -4.40 0.88
CA ILE A 17 -4.16 -5.06 -0.43
C ILE A 17 -5.57 -5.19 -0.97
N THR A 18 -5.67 -5.33 -2.28
CA THR A 18 -6.91 -5.73 -2.94
C THR A 18 -6.62 -6.54 -4.21
N SER A 19 -7.57 -7.40 -4.54
CA SER A 19 -7.63 -8.17 -5.78
C SER A 19 -8.70 -7.54 -6.68
N GLY A 20 -8.36 -7.25 -7.94
CA GLY A 20 -9.27 -6.59 -8.89
C GLY A 20 -9.23 -5.06 -8.79
N ASP A 21 -10.32 -4.41 -9.22
CA ASP A 21 -10.41 -2.95 -9.27
C ASP A 21 -10.37 -2.33 -7.85
N PRO A 22 -9.39 -1.46 -7.53
CA PRO A 22 -9.31 -0.81 -6.22
C PRO A 22 -10.37 0.29 -6.02
N ARG A 23 -10.97 0.82 -7.08
CA ARG A 23 -11.85 2.02 -7.00
C ARG A 23 -12.99 1.89 -5.99
N PRO A 24 -13.75 0.77 -5.94
CA PRO A 24 -14.83 0.64 -4.97
C PRO A 24 -14.33 0.67 -3.53
N ARG A 25 -13.17 0.06 -3.26
CA ARG A 25 -12.56 0.03 -1.93
C ARG A 25 -11.97 1.38 -1.54
N LEU A 26 -11.34 2.08 -2.46
CA LEU A 26 -10.86 3.45 -2.23
C LEU A 26 -12.01 4.44 -1.99
N ALA A 27 -13.12 4.30 -2.70
CA ALA A 27 -14.30 5.13 -2.50
C ALA A 27 -14.93 4.94 -1.11
N VAL A 28 -14.87 3.73 -0.54
CA VAL A 28 -15.28 3.49 0.85
C VAL A 28 -14.32 4.19 1.82
N HIS A 29 -13.01 4.05 1.63
CA HIS A 29 -12.01 4.69 2.49
C HIS A 29 -12.09 6.22 2.48
N ALA A 30 -12.36 6.82 1.31
CA ALA A 30 -12.55 8.26 1.19
C ALA A 30 -13.73 8.79 2.03
N ARG A 31 -14.80 7.98 2.20
CA ARG A 31 -15.92 8.35 3.09
C ARG A 31 -15.54 8.35 4.57
N ASP A 32 -14.50 7.61 4.93
CA ASP A 32 -13.99 7.50 6.29
C ASP A 32 -12.82 8.46 6.57
N GLY A 33 -12.55 9.43 5.67
CA GLY A 33 -11.49 10.44 5.81
C GLY A 33 -10.15 10.09 5.15
N TYR A 34 -10.00 8.87 4.60
CA TYR A 34 -8.79 8.43 3.89
C TYR A 34 -8.91 8.70 2.39
N ASP A 35 -9.05 9.96 2.01
CA ASP A 35 -9.32 10.41 0.64
C ASP A 35 -8.07 10.66 -0.19
N THR A 36 -6.90 10.73 0.45
CA THR A 36 -5.63 11.03 -0.20
C THR A 36 -4.87 9.74 -0.49
N VAL A 37 -4.74 9.39 -1.78
CA VAL A 37 -3.96 8.22 -2.21
C VAL A 37 -2.47 8.60 -2.29
N ALA A 38 -1.69 8.21 -1.27
CA ALA A 38 -0.24 8.41 -1.25
C ALA A 38 0.49 7.47 -2.21
N ARG A 39 0.01 6.22 -2.37
CA ARG A 39 0.59 5.25 -3.31
C ARG A 39 -0.42 4.21 -3.77
N LEU A 40 -0.34 3.84 -5.04
CA LEU A 40 -1.05 2.70 -5.61
C LEU A 40 -0.06 1.88 -6.44
N VAL A 41 0.09 0.60 -6.09
CA VAL A 41 0.98 -0.33 -6.77
C VAL A 41 0.18 -1.48 -7.34
N THR A 42 0.24 -1.61 -8.66
CA THR A 42 -0.53 -2.58 -9.46
C THR A 42 0.25 -3.82 -9.83
N ASP A 43 1.58 -3.72 -9.90
CA ASP A 43 2.54 -4.63 -10.51
C ASP A 43 3.41 -5.38 -9.48
N LEU A 44 2.81 -5.73 -8.33
CA LEU A 44 3.46 -6.54 -7.31
C LEU A 44 3.36 -8.02 -7.65
N PRO A 45 4.47 -8.78 -7.62
CA PRO A 45 4.44 -10.24 -7.80
C PRO A 45 3.64 -10.94 -6.71
N ASP A 46 3.80 -10.50 -5.45
CA ASP A 46 2.96 -10.93 -4.32
C ASP A 46 2.62 -9.73 -3.42
N ALA A 47 1.38 -9.24 -3.53
CA ALA A 47 0.89 -8.16 -2.69
C ALA A 47 0.77 -8.56 -1.20
N ARG A 48 0.47 -9.83 -0.90
CA ARG A 48 0.39 -10.32 0.50
C ARG A 48 1.76 -10.38 1.13
N GLU A 49 2.78 -10.77 0.38
CA GLU A 49 4.16 -10.71 0.86
C GLU A 49 4.56 -9.27 1.19
N MET A 50 4.20 -8.32 0.33
CA MET A 50 4.46 -6.90 0.58
C MET A 50 3.81 -6.40 1.87
N GLU A 51 2.53 -6.73 2.07
CA GLU A 51 1.80 -6.38 3.30
C GLU A 51 2.46 -6.98 4.55
N ARG A 52 2.89 -8.25 4.50
CA ARG A 52 3.63 -8.89 5.60
C ARG A 52 4.95 -8.17 5.89
N ARG A 53 5.67 -7.75 4.85
CA ARG A 53 6.95 -7.03 4.99
C ARG A 53 6.75 -5.66 5.65
N ILE A 54 5.73 -4.91 5.26
CA ILE A 54 5.37 -3.63 5.89
C ILE A 54 5.04 -3.85 7.37
N LEU A 55 4.17 -4.81 7.68
CA LEU A 55 3.79 -5.12 9.07
C LEU A 55 4.98 -5.55 9.92
N ALA A 56 5.90 -6.35 9.37
CA ALA A 56 7.11 -6.77 10.07
C ALA A 56 8.02 -5.57 10.35
N ALA A 57 8.28 -4.71 9.37
CA ALA A 57 9.13 -3.54 9.53
C ALA A 57 8.58 -2.56 10.58
N LEU A 58 7.27 -2.29 10.57
CA LEU A 58 6.62 -1.43 11.56
C LEU A 58 6.74 -2.01 12.97
N ARG A 59 6.52 -3.32 13.12
CA ARG A 59 6.70 -4.01 14.39
C ARG A 59 8.15 -3.93 14.88
N ASP A 60 9.12 -4.17 14.00
CA ASP A 60 10.54 -4.15 14.34
C ASP A 60 11.01 -2.73 14.70
N ALA A 61 10.37 -1.69 14.16
CA ALA A 61 10.54 -0.29 14.54
C ALA A 61 9.81 0.10 15.85
N GLY A 62 9.05 -0.81 16.45
CA GLY A 62 8.27 -0.55 17.66
C GLY A 62 6.98 0.25 17.44
N GLU A 63 6.57 0.43 16.17
CA GLU A 63 5.35 1.15 15.83
C GLU A 63 4.11 0.30 16.13
N GLN A 64 3.06 0.96 16.64
CA GLN A 64 1.79 0.32 16.99
C GLN A 64 0.64 0.90 16.16
N PRO A 65 -0.30 0.07 15.71
CA PRO A 65 -1.46 0.57 15.00
C PRO A 65 -2.36 1.37 15.95
N ILE A 66 -2.91 2.48 15.47
CA ILE A 66 -3.91 3.30 16.19
C ILE A 66 -5.30 2.67 16.14
N ARG A 67 -5.56 1.82 15.12
CA ARG A 67 -6.82 1.11 14.92
C ARG A 67 -6.56 -0.17 14.12
N GLY A 68 -7.15 -1.29 14.51
CA GLY A 68 -6.97 -2.55 13.78
C GLY A 68 -5.49 -2.91 13.58
N ARG A 69 -5.14 -3.51 12.43
CA ARG A 69 -3.75 -3.90 12.11
C ARG A 69 -3.07 -3.02 11.07
N GLU A 70 -3.84 -2.17 10.40
CA GLU A 70 -3.46 -1.50 9.14
C GLU A 70 -3.45 0.03 9.24
N TYR A 71 -3.88 0.59 10.38
CA TYR A 71 -3.97 2.02 10.59
C TYR A 71 -2.88 2.46 11.56
N TYR A 72 -2.02 3.38 11.13
CA TYR A 72 -0.87 3.87 11.89
C TYR A 72 -0.84 5.40 11.91
N PRO A 73 -0.08 6.02 12.82
CA PRO A 73 0.16 7.46 12.77
C PRO A 73 0.92 7.84 11.49
N ALA A 74 0.63 8.99 10.88
CA ALA A 74 1.21 9.38 9.59
C ALA A 74 2.74 9.49 9.60
N ARG A 75 3.39 9.63 10.78
CA ARG A 75 4.86 9.59 10.91
C ARG A 75 5.51 8.35 10.30
N VAL A 76 4.78 7.23 10.18
CA VAL A 76 5.32 5.99 9.60
C VAL A 76 5.26 5.98 8.07
N LEU A 77 4.54 6.93 7.46
CA LEU A 77 4.33 7.01 6.01
C LEU A 77 5.65 6.95 5.21
N PRO A 78 6.73 7.69 5.56
CA PRO A 78 7.99 7.62 4.82
C PRO A 78 8.59 6.21 4.79
N MET A 79 8.52 5.48 5.91
CA MET A 79 9.00 4.09 5.99
C MET A 79 8.16 3.14 5.12
N VAL A 80 6.83 3.31 5.16
CA VAL A 80 5.92 2.51 4.33
C VAL A 80 6.18 2.78 2.85
N LEU A 81 6.32 4.05 2.45
CA LEU A 81 6.59 4.42 1.06
C LEU A 81 7.95 3.90 0.60
N ASP A 82 9.00 4.02 1.41
CA ASP A 82 10.34 3.53 1.08
C ASP A 82 10.33 2.01 0.80
N LEU A 83 9.68 1.23 1.67
CA LEU A 83 9.53 -0.21 1.46
C LEU A 83 8.78 -0.51 0.16
N VAL A 84 7.67 0.18 -0.08
CA VAL A 84 6.82 -0.04 -1.25
C VAL A 84 7.54 0.34 -2.54
N ASP A 85 8.33 1.41 -2.52
CA ASP A 85 9.01 1.97 -3.69
C ASP A 85 10.27 1.21 -4.07
N ASN A 86 10.99 0.67 -3.08
CA ASN A 86 12.20 -0.13 -3.29
C ASN A 86 11.93 -1.64 -3.41
N SER A 87 10.66 -2.02 -3.57
CA SER A 87 10.30 -3.42 -3.72
C SER A 87 10.44 -3.92 -5.17
N PRO A 88 10.86 -5.19 -5.38
CA PRO A 88 10.90 -5.78 -6.70
C PRO A 88 9.53 -5.66 -7.38
N ARG A 89 9.52 -5.13 -8.60
CA ARG A 89 8.34 -5.12 -9.47
C ARG A 89 8.37 -6.34 -10.38
N GLU A 90 7.21 -6.84 -10.77
CA GLU A 90 7.19 -7.70 -11.95
C GLU A 90 7.71 -6.88 -13.13
N THR A 91 8.79 -7.35 -13.75
CA THR A 91 9.21 -6.77 -15.02
C THR A 91 8.10 -7.14 -16.02
N PRO A 92 7.45 -6.18 -16.69
CA PRO A 92 6.51 -6.54 -17.73
C PRO A 92 7.28 -7.38 -18.75
N THR A 93 6.87 -8.63 -18.94
CA THR A 93 7.43 -9.49 -19.98
C THR A 93 7.38 -8.69 -21.28
N PRO A 94 8.52 -8.31 -21.90
CA PRO A 94 8.48 -7.63 -23.17
C PRO A 94 7.72 -8.54 -24.13
N GLY A 95 6.63 -8.00 -24.68
CA GLY A 95 5.68 -8.74 -25.48
C GLY A 95 6.42 -9.61 -26.49
N VAL A 96 6.08 -10.90 -26.50
CA VAL A 96 6.55 -11.86 -27.50
C VAL A 96 6.27 -11.23 -28.85
N GLY A 97 7.32 -10.77 -29.52
CA GLY A 97 7.21 -10.17 -30.84
C GLY A 97 6.57 -11.20 -31.76
N PHE A 98 5.40 -10.87 -32.30
CA PHE A 98 4.87 -11.58 -33.45
C PHE A 98 5.84 -11.32 -34.60
N ALA A 99 6.69 -12.31 -34.89
CA ALA A 99 7.47 -12.35 -36.11
C ALA A 99 6.49 -12.29 -37.29
N SER A 100 6.68 -11.28 -38.14
CA SER A 100 6.05 -11.20 -39.46
C SER A 100 6.73 -12.16 -40.44
#